data_AF-A0A0K1ECH7-F1
#
_entry.id   AF-A0A0K1ECH7-F1
#
_cell.length_a   1.000
_cell.length_b   1.000
_cell.length_c   1.000
_cell.angle_alpha   90.00
_cell.angle_beta   90.00
_cell.angle_gamma   90.00
#
_symmetry.space_group_name_H-M   'P 1'
#
loop_
_entity.id
_entity.type
_entity.pdbx_description
1 polymer ?
#
loop_
_entity_poly.entity_id
_entity_poly.type
_entity_poly.pdbx_seq_one_letter_code
_entity_poly.pdbx_strand_id
1 'polypeptide(L)'
;MASWSPTTIRWVSDPLASSTGAARVQTDQGPAYAKLLGNPEGPLALFCDWLGTHAAAWLGLPTFDLAVVEVTEPALVTYADGSTSCPGPALLARLEHGTTWGGTSDELAAIENPDIVSGLVVLDTWLLNSDRYRPEGAQTRKNLRNVFLSAERAAPGKHRLLAMDHTHAFACSRPLTTTLAHRDRARDARLYGHFPEFAPYLAPQHLAPFAARLRAFDRQLARRLLSTVPTAWRPTPDLVEAVATFLAERAHFLAENVHAMLAEQGHLLLRPPLAAQPASSSSTARAEPTAQDGLSDGQSTAMRLTRGFFSLLQFCPDLDRGECANVGVVLSLPERGFFGVRLSDDNRVPQRRFGRDGFDDARLTLAKRALEGRLRQEGPAWRSADDLLRFARKEGNHLILSAPRTVLLEDPRAELNGLYERLVHLDS
;
A
#
# COMPACT_ATOMS: atom_id res chain seq x y z
N MET A 1 -19.00 -8.10 -8.21
CA MET A 1 -18.33 -7.41 -7.09
C MET A 1 -18.19 -5.96 -7.48
N ALA A 2 -18.54 -5.02 -6.59
CA ALA A 2 -18.34 -3.59 -6.87
C ALA A 2 -16.85 -3.29 -7.07
N SER A 3 -16.51 -2.34 -7.94
CA SER A 3 -15.15 -1.85 -8.10
C SER A 3 -14.70 -1.17 -6.81
N TRP A 4 -13.47 -1.44 -6.37
CA TRP A 4 -12.90 -0.77 -5.21
C TRP A 4 -12.64 0.71 -5.55
N SER A 5 -13.35 1.61 -4.87
CA SER A 5 -13.36 3.04 -5.18
C SER A 5 -13.65 3.84 -3.91
N PRO A 6 -12.77 3.77 -2.88
CA PRO A 6 -12.97 4.48 -1.63
C PRO A 6 -13.10 5.98 -1.86
N THR A 7 -13.91 6.64 -1.04
CA THR A 7 -14.11 8.10 -1.10
C THR A 7 -13.50 8.82 0.10
N THR A 8 -13.12 8.10 1.17
CA THR A 8 -12.68 8.74 2.41
C THR A 8 -11.66 7.88 3.17
N ILE A 9 -10.64 8.54 3.73
CA ILE A 9 -9.72 7.95 4.72
C ILE A 9 -10.32 8.17 6.12
N ARG A 10 -10.61 7.08 6.85
CA ARG A 10 -11.20 7.11 8.20
C ARG A 10 -10.14 7.27 9.28
N TRP A 11 -9.05 6.51 9.18
CA TRP A 11 -7.92 6.64 10.09
C TRP A 11 -6.60 6.22 9.45
N VAL A 12 -5.52 6.69 10.04
CA VAL A 12 -4.16 6.50 9.57
C VAL A 12 -3.31 5.90 10.69
N SER A 13 -2.64 4.80 10.38
CA SER A 13 -1.57 4.23 11.20
C SER A 13 -0.23 4.86 10.85
N ASP A 14 0.79 4.54 11.65
CA ASP A 14 2.14 5.06 11.46
C ASP A 14 2.63 4.87 10.01
N PRO A 15 3.36 5.88 9.47
CA PRO A 15 3.98 5.75 8.17
C PRO A 15 4.97 4.59 8.16
N LEU A 16 5.01 3.88 7.05
CA LEU A 16 6.03 2.87 6.79
C LEU A 16 7.37 3.57 6.64
N ALA A 17 8.44 2.88 7.06
CA ALA A 17 9.81 3.30 6.80
C ALA A 17 10.18 3.11 5.32
N SER A 18 9.57 3.91 4.44
CA SER A 18 9.85 4.00 3.01
C SER A 18 10.23 5.44 2.64
N SER A 19 10.81 5.63 1.46
CA SER A 19 11.26 6.96 1.02
C SER A 19 10.10 7.95 0.88
N THR A 20 8.93 7.48 0.44
CA THR A 20 7.69 8.27 0.35
C THR A 20 6.90 8.32 1.66
N GLY A 21 7.34 7.62 2.71
CA GLY A 21 6.61 7.56 3.98
C GLY A 21 5.17 7.05 3.84
N ALA A 22 4.93 6.09 2.93
CA ALA A 22 3.60 5.55 2.67
C ALA A 22 2.93 5.10 3.98
N ALA A 23 1.70 5.50 4.25
CA ALA A 23 1.00 5.16 5.49
C ALA A 23 0.00 4.03 5.28
N ARG A 24 -0.19 3.19 6.30
CA ARG A 24 -1.33 2.27 6.33
C ARG A 24 -2.57 3.03 6.75
N VAL A 25 -3.63 2.93 5.98
CA VAL A 25 -4.88 3.65 6.23
C VAL A 25 -6.06 2.70 6.21
N GLN A 26 -7.12 3.09 6.91
CA GLN A 26 -8.43 2.48 6.77
C GLN A 26 -9.32 3.42 5.98
N THR A 27 -9.91 2.93 4.90
CA THR A 27 -10.91 3.67 4.11
C THR A 27 -12.32 3.22 4.46
N ASP A 28 -13.30 3.86 3.84
CA ASP A 28 -14.69 3.43 3.80
C ASP A 28 -14.92 2.10 3.07
N GLN A 29 -13.96 1.65 2.23
CA GLN A 29 -14.00 0.38 1.49
C GLN A 29 -12.85 -0.56 1.85
N GLY A 30 -12.35 -0.50 3.08
CA GLY A 30 -11.34 -1.42 3.59
C GLY A 30 -9.93 -0.82 3.73
N PRO A 31 -8.96 -1.63 4.15
CA PRO A 31 -7.60 -1.18 4.39
C PRO A 31 -6.86 -0.86 3.07
N ALA A 32 -5.93 0.10 3.14
CA ALA A 32 -5.12 0.53 2.01
C ALA A 32 -3.74 1.03 2.46
N TYR A 33 -2.83 1.19 1.51
CA TYR A 33 -1.66 2.04 1.64
C TYR A 33 -1.97 3.40 1.00
N ALA A 34 -1.58 4.49 1.64
CA ALA A 34 -1.72 5.84 1.12
C ALA A 34 -0.37 6.53 1.00
N LYS A 35 -0.08 7.11 -0.17
CA LYS A 35 1.00 8.09 -0.36
C LYS A 35 0.34 9.45 -0.51
N LEU A 36 0.65 10.36 0.43
CA LEU A 36 -0.02 11.66 0.54
C LEU A 36 0.82 12.76 -0.11
N LEU A 37 0.17 13.88 -0.43
CA LEU A 37 0.89 15.11 -0.79
C LEU A 37 1.74 15.58 0.40
N GLY A 38 2.86 16.25 0.13
CA GLY A 38 3.82 16.65 1.16
C GLY A 38 4.71 15.51 1.67
N ASN A 39 4.72 14.35 1.00
CA ASN A 39 5.67 13.27 1.30
C ASN A 39 7.14 13.69 1.02
N PRO A 40 8.14 13.02 1.63
CA PRO A 40 9.54 13.42 1.54
C PRO A 40 10.14 13.41 0.11
N GLU A 41 9.58 12.60 -0.80
CA GLU A 41 10.01 12.53 -2.21
C GLU A 41 9.23 13.52 -3.12
N GLY A 42 8.29 14.25 -2.55
CA GLY A 42 7.50 15.28 -3.23
C GLY A 42 6.40 14.74 -4.17
N PRO A 43 5.73 15.64 -4.91
CA PRO A 43 4.61 15.27 -5.79
C PRO A 43 5.02 14.41 -6.99
N LEU A 44 6.28 14.48 -7.42
CA LEU A 44 6.77 13.68 -8.55
C LEU A 44 6.78 12.17 -8.24
N ALA A 45 6.96 11.78 -6.98
CA ALA A 45 6.82 10.38 -6.57
C ALA A 45 5.42 9.83 -6.87
N LEU A 46 4.37 10.62 -6.56
CA LEU A 46 2.98 10.26 -6.82
C LEU A 46 2.70 10.19 -8.33
N PHE A 47 3.24 11.14 -9.10
CA PHE A 47 3.20 11.11 -10.56
C PHE A 47 3.82 9.83 -11.13
N CYS A 48 5.01 9.44 -10.67
CA CYS A 48 5.71 8.25 -11.13
C CYS A 48 4.96 6.97 -10.76
N ASP A 49 4.44 6.86 -9.53
CA ASP A 49 3.66 5.69 -9.11
C ASP A 49 2.36 5.53 -9.91
N TRP A 50 1.63 6.62 -10.10
CA TRP A 50 0.41 6.62 -10.89
C TRP A 50 0.70 6.16 -12.31
N LEU A 51 1.65 6.82 -12.97
CA LEU A 51 1.98 6.54 -14.36
C LEU A 51 2.56 5.13 -14.53
N GLY A 52 3.46 4.71 -13.65
CA GLY A 52 4.07 3.39 -13.70
C GLY A 52 3.05 2.27 -13.49
N THR A 53 2.11 2.45 -12.57
CA THR A 53 1.06 1.45 -12.33
C THR A 53 0.07 1.37 -13.49
N HIS A 54 -0.34 2.52 -14.06
CA HIS A 54 -1.18 2.53 -15.26
C HIS A 54 -0.47 1.97 -16.50
N ALA A 55 0.85 2.21 -16.63
CA ALA A 55 1.66 1.60 -17.68
C ALA A 55 1.75 0.08 -17.52
N ALA A 56 1.92 -0.42 -16.27
CA ALA A 56 1.90 -1.84 -15.95
C ALA A 56 0.57 -2.50 -16.32
N ALA A 57 -0.55 -1.89 -15.91
CA ALA A 57 -1.89 -2.37 -16.23
C ALA A 57 -2.13 -2.39 -17.75
N TRP A 58 -1.73 -1.34 -18.47
CA TRP A 58 -1.82 -1.29 -19.93
C TRP A 58 -0.95 -2.38 -20.60
N LEU A 59 0.24 -2.66 -20.05
CA LEU A 59 1.10 -3.75 -20.51
C LEU A 59 0.52 -5.13 -20.19
N GLY A 60 -0.54 -5.21 -19.39
CA GLY A 60 -1.26 -6.44 -19.05
C GLY A 60 -0.76 -7.11 -17.79
N LEU A 61 0.01 -6.40 -16.97
CA LEU A 61 0.51 -6.90 -15.70
C LEU A 61 -0.57 -6.74 -14.63
N PRO A 62 -0.73 -7.72 -13.73
CA PRO A 62 -1.48 -7.55 -12.50
C PRO A 62 -0.87 -6.43 -11.65
N THR A 63 -1.72 -5.56 -11.12
CA THR A 63 -1.35 -4.47 -10.20
C THR A 63 -2.31 -4.46 -9.02
N PHE A 64 -1.98 -3.67 -7.99
CA PHE A 64 -2.94 -3.31 -6.95
C PHE A 64 -4.13 -2.54 -7.54
N ASP A 65 -5.29 -2.64 -6.90
CA ASP A 65 -6.40 -1.73 -7.14
C ASP A 65 -6.00 -0.34 -6.60
N LEU A 66 -6.06 0.68 -7.48
CA LEU A 66 -5.70 2.05 -7.13
C LEU A 66 -6.92 2.96 -7.04
N ALA A 67 -6.83 3.96 -6.17
CA ALA A 67 -7.79 5.05 -6.06
C ALA A 67 -7.11 6.38 -5.73
N VAL A 68 -7.80 7.48 -6.01
CA VAL A 68 -7.38 8.82 -5.56
C VAL A 68 -8.46 9.33 -4.61
N VAL A 69 -8.06 9.73 -3.41
CA VAL A 69 -8.96 10.32 -2.42
C VAL A 69 -8.47 11.71 -2.09
N GLU A 70 -9.38 12.68 -2.12
CA GLU A 70 -9.07 14.05 -1.71
C GLU A 70 -8.96 14.10 -0.17
N VAL A 71 -7.81 14.54 0.33
CA VAL A 71 -7.55 14.73 1.76
C VAL A 71 -7.64 16.21 2.07
N THR A 72 -8.57 16.59 2.94
CA THR A 72 -8.76 18.00 3.31
C THR A 72 -7.94 18.40 4.54
N GLU A 73 -7.51 17.42 5.33
CA GLU A 73 -6.89 17.63 6.63
C GLU A 73 -5.37 17.79 6.51
N PRO A 74 -4.81 18.89 7.03
CA PRO A 74 -3.37 19.05 7.07
C PRO A 74 -2.74 18.11 8.11
N ALA A 75 -1.50 17.73 7.84
CA ALA A 75 -0.65 16.95 8.73
C ALA A 75 -1.25 15.62 9.19
N LEU A 76 -2.06 14.97 8.35
CA LEU A 76 -2.62 13.64 8.61
C LEU A 76 -1.54 12.60 8.95
N VAL A 77 -0.36 12.72 8.33
CA VAL A 77 0.85 11.94 8.62
C VAL A 77 2.00 12.89 9.00
N THR A 78 2.78 12.49 10.01
CA THR A 78 4.10 13.08 10.30
C THR A 78 5.17 12.07 9.90
N TYR A 79 6.10 12.47 9.03
CA TYR A 79 7.15 11.62 8.48
C TYR A 79 8.39 11.59 9.38
N ALA A 80 9.32 10.66 9.10
CA ALA A 80 10.51 10.45 9.92
C ALA A 80 11.46 11.67 9.97
N ASP A 81 11.43 12.53 8.96
CA ASP A 81 12.19 13.80 8.91
C ASP A 81 11.48 14.96 9.63
N GLY A 82 10.32 14.71 10.25
CA GLY A 82 9.50 15.71 10.93
C GLY A 82 8.58 16.52 10.01
N SER A 83 8.68 16.34 8.68
CA SER A 83 7.74 16.93 7.74
C SER A 83 6.35 16.31 7.91
N THR A 84 5.31 16.97 7.39
CA THR A 84 3.93 16.50 7.52
C THR A 84 3.20 16.53 6.19
N SER A 85 2.21 15.65 6.02
CA SER A 85 1.41 15.59 4.80
C SER A 85 0.60 16.88 4.59
N CYS A 86 0.40 17.27 3.34
CA CYS A 86 -0.44 18.41 2.96
C CYS A 86 -1.83 17.95 2.49
N PRO A 87 -2.86 18.82 2.60
CA PRO A 87 -4.14 18.60 1.92
C PRO A 87 -3.94 18.45 0.41
N GLY A 88 -4.77 17.63 -0.22
CA GLY A 88 -4.73 17.35 -1.65
C GLY A 88 -5.05 15.90 -1.98
N PRO A 89 -4.95 15.51 -3.27
CA PRO A 89 -5.19 14.14 -3.69
C PRO A 89 -4.10 13.21 -3.14
N ALA A 90 -4.53 12.16 -2.44
CA ALA A 90 -3.71 11.05 -1.98
C ALA A 90 -3.85 9.85 -2.93
N LEU A 91 -2.72 9.21 -3.24
CA LEU A 91 -2.70 7.96 -4.00
C LEU A 91 -2.92 6.79 -3.04
N LEU A 92 -3.98 6.02 -3.25
CA LEU A 92 -4.27 4.82 -2.47
C LEU A 92 -4.07 3.56 -3.30
N ALA A 93 -3.47 2.55 -2.68
CA ALA A 93 -3.42 1.18 -3.18
C ALA A 93 -4.12 0.27 -2.16
N ARG A 94 -5.11 -0.52 -2.61
CA ARG A 94 -5.82 -1.43 -1.72
C ARG A 94 -4.84 -2.36 -1.01
N LEU A 95 -5.03 -2.60 0.28
CA LEU A 95 -4.22 -3.60 0.97
C LEU A 95 -4.59 -4.98 0.41
N GLU A 96 -3.58 -5.70 -0.06
CA GLU A 96 -3.72 -7.04 -0.60
C GLU A 96 -3.03 -8.04 0.33
N HIS A 97 -3.68 -9.17 0.60
CA HIS A 97 -3.06 -10.23 1.38
C HIS A 97 -1.94 -10.89 0.59
N GLY A 98 -0.71 -10.81 1.10
CA GLY A 98 0.48 -11.33 0.43
C GLY A 98 1.76 -10.96 1.16
N THR A 99 2.88 -11.20 0.51
CA THR A 99 4.20 -10.85 1.03
C THR A 99 5.09 -10.30 -0.06
N THR A 100 6.10 -9.54 0.31
CA THR A 100 7.21 -9.26 -0.59
C THR A 100 8.08 -10.50 -0.76
N TRP A 101 8.68 -10.67 -1.93
CA TRP A 101 9.57 -11.78 -2.24
C TRP A 101 10.81 -11.77 -1.34
N GLY A 102 11.13 -12.92 -0.74
CA GLY A 102 12.33 -13.11 0.08
C GLY A 102 13.63 -13.26 -0.71
N GLY A 103 13.55 -13.38 -2.04
CA GLY A 103 14.71 -13.56 -2.91
C GLY A 103 15.02 -15.01 -3.26
N THR A 104 14.17 -15.97 -2.87
CA THR A 104 14.42 -17.40 -3.10
C THR A 104 13.74 -17.89 -4.38
N SER A 105 14.35 -18.90 -5.03
CA SER A 105 13.75 -19.53 -6.22
C SER A 105 12.50 -20.34 -5.89
N ASP A 106 12.38 -20.87 -4.68
CA ASP A 106 11.22 -21.66 -4.24
C ASP A 106 9.95 -20.81 -4.15
N GLU A 107 10.06 -19.57 -3.66
CA GLU A 107 8.96 -18.60 -3.66
C GLU A 107 8.52 -18.27 -5.10
N LEU A 108 9.46 -18.16 -6.05
CA LEU A 108 9.14 -17.95 -7.46
C LEU A 108 8.49 -19.19 -8.08
N ALA A 109 8.91 -20.40 -7.71
CA ALA A 109 8.28 -21.63 -8.19
C ALA A 109 6.84 -21.80 -7.67
N ALA A 110 6.48 -21.09 -6.61
CA ALA A 110 5.12 -21.04 -6.07
C ALA A 110 4.21 -20.03 -6.79
N ILE A 111 4.70 -19.24 -7.74
CA ILE A 111 3.84 -18.32 -8.49
C ILE A 111 3.02 -19.08 -9.55
N GLU A 112 1.72 -18.78 -9.66
CA GLU A 112 0.83 -19.41 -10.65
C GLU A 112 0.79 -18.66 -11.99
N ASN A 113 1.39 -17.47 -12.06
CA ASN A 113 1.48 -16.62 -13.25
C ASN A 113 2.94 -16.33 -13.65
N PRO A 114 3.76 -17.35 -13.93
CA PRO A 114 5.21 -17.21 -14.14
C PRO A 114 5.59 -16.36 -15.36
N ASP A 115 4.71 -16.26 -16.36
CA ASP A 115 4.87 -15.40 -17.53
C ASP A 115 4.96 -13.91 -17.17
N ILE A 116 4.32 -13.49 -16.07
CA ILE A 116 4.34 -12.11 -15.59
C ILE A 116 5.75 -11.67 -15.14
N VAL A 117 6.65 -12.61 -14.81
CA VAL A 117 8.06 -12.29 -14.53
C VAL A 117 8.72 -11.62 -15.74
N SER A 118 8.47 -12.15 -16.96
CA SER A 118 8.97 -11.56 -18.20
C SER A 118 8.41 -10.16 -18.41
N GLY A 119 7.11 -10.00 -18.16
CA GLY A 119 6.44 -8.71 -18.29
C GLY A 119 6.93 -7.66 -17.29
N LEU A 120 7.27 -8.06 -16.06
CA LEU A 120 7.84 -7.16 -15.05
C LEU A 120 9.23 -6.64 -15.47
N VAL A 121 10.10 -7.50 -16.02
CA VAL A 121 11.40 -7.08 -16.55
C VAL A 121 11.24 -6.12 -17.73
N VAL A 122 10.29 -6.40 -18.62
CA VAL A 122 9.94 -5.51 -19.74
C VAL A 122 9.47 -4.15 -19.23
N LEU A 123 8.57 -4.12 -18.23
CA LEU A 123 8.06 -2.89 -17.63
C LEU A 123 9.19 -2.07 -17.00
N ASP A 124 10.00 -2.67 -16.12
CA ASP A 124 11.05 -1.93 -15.43
C ASP A 124 12.09 -1.41 -16.41
N THR A 125 12.40 -2.19 -17.44
CA THR A 125 13.29 -1.74 -18.52
C THR A 125 12.66 -0.59 -19.28
N TRP A 126 11.39 -0.68 -19.67
CA TRP A 126 10.67 0.39 -20.35
C TRP A 126 10.62 1.68 -19.53
N LEU A 127 10.38 1.59 -18.23
CA LEU A 127 10.25 2.75 -17.36
C LEU A 127 11.58 3.21 -16.75
N LEU A 128 12.70 2.53 -17.02
CA LEU A 128 13.99 2.77 -16.33
C LEU A 128 13.88 2.66 -14.80
N ASN A 129 13.05 1.73 -14.31
CA ASN A 129 12.87 1.51 -12.88
C ASN A 129 14.08 0.79 -12.28
N SER A 130 15.06 1.57 -11.82
CA SER A 130 16.26 1.03 -11.20
C SER A 130 16.09 0.61 -9.77
N ASP A 131 14.99 0.98 -9.12
CA ASP A 131 14.87 0.75 -7.69
C ASP A 131 14.71 -0.74 -7.39
N ARG A 132 14.01 -1.47 -8.26
CA ARG A 132 13.82 -2.92 -8.14
C ARG A 132 15.13 -3.68 -8.35
N TYR A 133 15.72 -3.56 -9.54
CA TYR A 133 17.02 -4.15 -9.84
C TYR A 133 17.75 -3.34 -10.91
N ARG A 134 19.02 -3.01 -10.65
CA ARG A 134 19.94 -2.41 -11.64
C ARG A 134 21.36 -2.93 -11.43
N PRO A 135 21.99 -3.52 -12.47
CA PRO A 135 23.42 -3.76 -12.46
C PRO A 135 24.15 -2.45 -12.80
N GLU A 136 24.94 -1.90 -11.87
CA GLU A 136 25.74 -0.69 -12.12
C GLU A 136 27.19 -0.85 -11.65
N GLY A 137 28.07 -1.22 -12.57
CA GLY A 137 29.50 -1.41 -12.26
C GLY A 137 29.72 -2.40 -11.13
N ALA A 138 30.43 -1.97 -10.08
CA ALA A 138 30.71 -2.81 -8.90
C ALA A 138 29.55 -2.89 -7.89
N GLN A 139 28.50 -2.06 -8.03
CA GLN A 139 27.37 -2.04 -7.09
C GLN A 139 26.07 -2.45 -7.78
N THR A 140 25.42 -3.48 -7.26
CA THR A 140 24.12 -3.92 -7.75
C THR A 140 23.04 -3.35 -6.84
N ARG A 141 22.09 -2.59 -7.40
CA ARG A 141 20.84 -2.26 -6.70
C ARG A 141 19.96 -3.50 -6.75
N LYS A 142 19.58 -4.04 -5.59
CA LYS A 142 18.66 -5.19 -5.45
C LYS A 142 17.65 -4.87 -4.35
N ASN A 143 16.42 -4.51 -4.74
CA ASN A 143 15.31 -4.27 -3.81
C ASN A 143 14.23 -5.35 -3.99
N LEU A 144 14.40 -6.43 -3.23
CA LEU A 144 13.47 -7.55 -3.22
C LEU A 144 12.07 -7.15 -2.73
N ARG A 145 11.97 -6.11 -1.89
CA ARG A 145 10.70 -5.66 -1.29
C ARG A 145 9.73 -5.07 -2.31
N ASN A 146 10.21 -4.70 -3.49
CA ASN A 146 9.31 -4.18 -4.52
C ASN A 146 8.63 -5.31 -5.29
N VAL A 147 9.08 -6.58 -5.18
CA VAL A 147 8.44 -7.73 -5.83
C VAL A 147 7.39 -8.29 -4.88
N PHE A 148 6.12 -8.21 -5.25
CA PHE A 148 5.01 -8.63 -4.39
C PHE A 148 4.35 -9.92 -4.87
N LEU A 149 4.12 -10.82 -3.93
CA LEU A 149 3.52 -12.13 -4.09
C LEU A 149 2.17 -12.12 -3.37
N SER A 150 1.11 -11.85 -4.11
CA SER A 150 -0.26 -11.87 -3.61
C SER A 150 -0.72 -13.30 -3.36
N ALA A 151 -1.37 -13.54 -2.23
CA ALA A 151 -2.12 -14.76 -1.96
C ALA A 151 -3.62 -14.58 -2.30
N GLU A 152 -4.08 -13.38 -2.61
CA GLU A 152 -5.45 -13.16 -3.07
C GLU A 152 -5.65 -13.72 -4.47
N ARG A 153 -6.79 -14.41 -4.66
CA ARG A 153 -7.19 -14.99 -5.96
C ARG A 153 -6.18 -16.00 -6.54
N ALA A 154 -5.21 -16.44 -5.74
CA ALA A 154 -4.29 -17.51 -6.06
C ALA A 154 -4.89 -18.86 -5.63
N ALA A 155 -4.48 -19.93 -6.29
CA ALA A 155 -4.76 -21.29 -5.80
C ALA A 155 -4.14 -21.50 -4.41
N PRO A 156 -4.69 -22.39 -3.55
CA PRO A 156 -4.12 -22.68 -2.24
C PRO A 156 -2.63 -23.06 -2.32
N GLY A 157 -1.80 -22.36 -1.53
CA GLY A 157 -0.34 -22.55 -1.53
C GLY A 157 0.40 -21.96 -2.74
N LYS A 158 -0.29 -21.19 -3.58
CA LYS A 158 0.28 -20.44 -4.70
C LYS A 158 0.21 -18.94 -4.45
N HIS A 159 0.99 -18.21 -5.24
CA HIS A 159 0.99 -16.76 -5.24
C HIS A 159 0.81 -16.19 -6.66
N ARG A 160 0.29 -14.97 -6.74
CA ARG A 160 0.27 -14.18 -7.96
C ARG A 160 1.28 -13.04 -7.83
N LEU A 161 2.18 -12.93 -8.79
CA LEU A 161 3.10 -11.81 -8.85
C LEU A 161 2.35 -10.55 -9.33
N LEU A 162 2.51 -9.44 -8.58
CA LEU A 162 1.97 -8.12 -8.93
C LEU A 162 3.09 -7.11 -9.19
N ALA A 163 2.88 -6.22 -10.16
CA ALA A 163 3.72 -5.05 -10.37
C ALA A 163 3.36 -3.95 -9.36
N MET A 164 4.36 -3.44 -8.64
CA MET A 164 4.18 -2.38 -7.64
C MET A 164 5.40 -1.50 -7.47
N ASP A 165 5.15 -0.38 -6.79
CA ASP A 165 6.12 0.61 -6.32
C ASP A 165 7.02 1.14 -7.44
N HIS A 166 6.46 2.10 -8.18
CA HIS A 166 7.08 2.73 -9.34
C HIS A 166 7.57 4.15 -9.03
N THR A 167 7.67 4.53 -7.75
CA THR A 167 8.09 5.84 -7.26
C THR A 167 9.35 6.35 -7.96
N HIS A 168 10.31 5.44 -8.18
CA HIS A 168 11.64 5.75 -8.72
C HIS A 168 11.79 5.46 -10.21
N ALA A 169 10.68 5.22 -10.92
CA ALA A 169 10.65 5.13 -12.37
C ALA A 169 11.23 6.42 -13.03
N PHE A 170 11.69 6.28 -14.26
CA PHE A 170 12.26 7.30 -15.16
C PHE A 170 13.62 7.88 -14.77
N ALA A 171 13.82 8.18 -13.49
CA ALA A 171 14.95 9.00 -13.05
C ALA A 171 15.95 8.27 -12.13
N CYS A 172 15.61 7.09 -11.63
CA CYS A 172 16.48 6.33 -10.73
C CYS A 172 16.85 7.12 -9.46
N SER A 173 15.85 7.66 -8.75
CA SER A 173 16.02 8.52 -7.57
C SER A 173 16.76 9.84 -7.82
N ARG A 174 16.92 10.24 -9.09
CA ARG A 174 17.37 11.59 -9.47
C ARG A 174 16.16 12.46 -9.77
N PRO A 175 16.32 13.79 -9.80
CA PRO A 175 15.27 14.67 -10.29
C PRO A 175 14.83 14.29 -11.71
N LEU A 176 13.51 14.23 -11.92
CA LEU A 176 12.93 14.06 -13.24
C LEU A 176 13.08 15.37 -14.03
N THR A 177 13.67 15.30 -15.22
CA THR A 177 13.93 16.49 -16.05
C THR A 177 13.57 16.21 -17.50
N THR A 178 13.47 17.27 -18.31
CA THR A 178 13.16 17.17 -19.74
C THR A 178 14.24 16.40 -20.52
N THR A 179 15.44 16.23 -19.95
CA THR A 179 16.49 15.37 -20.52
C THR A 179 16.09 13.90 -20.63
N LEU A 180 15.00 13.48 -19.98
CA LEU A 180 14.41 12.15 -20.16
C LEU A 180 14.06 11.88 -21.63
N ALA A 181 13.64 12.90 -22.39
CA ALA A 181 13.34 12.76 -23.81
C ALA A 181 14.58 12.66 -24.71
N HIS A 182 15.79 12.74 -24.15
CA HIS A 182 17.00 12.56 -24.95
C HIS A 182 17.07 11.13 -25.48
N ARG A 183 17.47 11.00 -26.74
CA ARG A 183 17.55 9.72 -27.47
C ARG A 183 18.36 8.66 -26.71
N ASP A 184 19.43 9.05 -26.03
CA ASP A 184 20.27 8.13 -25.27
C ASP A 184 19.52 7.47 -24.11
N ARG A 185 18.56 8.17 -23.51
CA ARG A 185 17.68 7.61 -22.47
C ARG A 185 16.65 6.68 -23.07
N ALA A 186 16.01 7.08 -24.17
CA ALA A 186 15.02 6.25 -24.85
C ALA A 186 15.64 4.94 -25.37
N ARG A 187 16.91 4.97 -25.80
CA ARG A 187 17.66 3.84 -26.34
C ARG A 187 18.62 3.17 -25.35
N ASP A 188 18.47 3.45 -24.06
CA ASP A 188 19.27 2.81 -23.03
C ASP A 188 19.05 1.29 -23.06
N ALA A 189 20.11 0.55 -23.43
CA ALA A 189 20.11 -0.90 -23.62
C ALA A 189 20.35 -1.70 -22.33
N ARG A 190 20.42 -1.03 -21.16
CA ARG A 190 20.50 -1.74 -19.88
C ARG A 190 19.17 -2.42 -19.57
N LEU A 191 19.26 -3.62 -18.97
CA LEU A 191 18.12 -4.34 -18.43
C LEU A 191 17.87 -3.94 -16.97
N TYR A 192 16.64 -3.54 -16.69
CA TYR A 192 16.16 -3.16 -15.36
C TYR A 192 15.17 -4.21 -14.86
N GLY A 193 15.07 -4.39 -13.54
CA GLY A 193 14.19 -5.41 -12.94
C GLY A 193 14.66 -6.86 -13.16
N HIS A 194 15.78 -7.05 -13.85
CA HIS A 194 16.30 -8.34 -14.27
C HIS A 194 17.13 -9.04 -13.17
N PHE A 195 16.45 -9.60 -12.17
CA PHE A 195 17.11 -10.40 -11.13
C PHE A 195 17.68 -11.70 -11.73
N PRO A 196 18.84 -12.19 -11.26
CA PRO A 196 19.39 -13.47 -11.71
C PRO A 196 18.41 -14.65 -11.53
N GLU A 197 17.63 -14.64 -10.44
CA GLU A 197 16.64 -15.67 -10.13
C GLU A 197 15.43 -15.66 -11.09
N PHE A 198 15.26 -14.60 -11.88
CA PHE A 198 14.19 -14.51 -12.88
C PHE A 198 14.55 -15.24 -14.18
N ALA A 199 15.83 -15.51 -14.44
CA ALA A 199 16.30 -16.10 -15.69
C ALA A 199 15.50 -17.34 -16.17
N PRO A 200 15.09 -18.29 -15.31
CA PRO A 200 14.30 -19.46 -15.74
C PRO A 200 12.92 -19.12 -16.34
N TYR A 201 12.41 -17.92 -16.07
CA TYR A 201 11.07 -17.49 -16.46
C TYR A 201 11.06 -16.58 -17.71
N LEU A 202 12.25 -16.17 -18.19
CA LEU A 202 12.44 -15.22 -19.29
C LEU A 202 12.50 -15.91 -20.65
N ALA A 203 11.42 -16.61 -21.00
CA ALA A 203 11.33 -17.33 -22.25
C ALA A 203 10.82 -16.44 -23.40
N PRO A 204 11.29 -16.62 -24.66
CA PRO A 204 10.84 -15.82 -25.80
C PRO A 204 9.33 -15.77 -25.97
N GLN A 205 8.64 -16.90 -25.74
CA GLN A 205 7.18 -16.96 -25.85
C GLN A 205 6.45 -16.13 -24.78
N HIS A 206 7.04 -15.92 -23.60
CA HIS A 206 6.47 -15.07 -22.56
C HIS A 206 6.74 -13.58 -22.81
N LEU A 207 7.83 -13.25 -23.51
CA LEU A 207 8.19 -11.87 -23.85
C LEU A 207 7.36 -11.33 -25.03
N ALA A 208 7.03 -12.18 -26.01
CA ALA A 208 6.40 -11.76 -27.26
C ALA A 208 5.08 -10.95 -27.07
N PRO A 209 4.15 -11.32 -26.16
CA PRO A 209 2.95 -10.52 -25.93
C PRO A 209 3.25 -9.10 -25.43
N PHE A 210 4.25 -8.93 -24.56
CA PHE A 210 4.63 -7.63 -24.03
C PHE A 210 5.33 -6.76 -25.07
N ALA A 211 6.24 -7.34 -25.86
CA ALA A 211 6.86 -6.65 -26.99
C ALA A 211 5.82 -6.22 -28.04
N ALA A 212 4.84 -7.06 -28.34
CA ALA A 212 3.74 -6.72 -29.26
C ALA A 212 2.90 -5.55 -28.74
N ARG A 213 2.58 -5.52 -27.44
CA ARG A 213 1.90 -4.37 -26.83
C ARG A 213 2.74 -3.11 -26.99
N LEU A 214 4.02 -3.13 -26.58
CA LEU A 214 4.92 -1.98 -26.67
C LEU A 214 5.02 -1.41 -28.09
N ARG A 215 5.02 -2.25 -29.13
CA ARG A 215 5.00 -1.81 -30.53
C ARG A 215 3.75 -0.98 -30.88
N ALA A 216 2.64 -1.20 -30.19
CA ALA A 216 1.42 -0.43 -30.35
C ALA A 216 1.34 0.81 -29.43
N PHE A 217 2.34 1.05 -28.57
CA PHE A 217 2.34 2.19 -27.66
C PHE A 217 2.84 3.46 -28.35
N ASP A 218 1.93 4.36 -28.68
CA ASP A 218 2.26 5.64 -29.31
C ASP A 218 2.22 6.83 -28.35
N ARG A 219 2.62 7.99 -28.86
CA ARG A 219 2.64 9.26 -28.11
C ARG A 219 1.23 9.74 -27.74
N GLN A 220 0.20 9.40 -28.53
CA GLN A 220 -1.18 9.79 -28.23
C GLN A 220 -1.70 9.02 -27.02
N LEU A 221 -1.40 7.71 -26.94
CA LEU A 221 -1.69 6.88 -25.79
C LEU A 221 -0.93 7.36 -24.55
N ALA A 222 0.35 7.72 -24.70
CA ALA A 222 1.14 8.30 -23.61
C ALA A 222 0.46 9.56 -23.04
N ARG A 223 0.03 10.48 -23.90
CA ARG A 223 -0.70 11.70 -23.50
C ARG A 223 -2.04 11.39 -22.83
N ARG A 224 -2.78 10.38 -23.31
CA ARG A 224 -4.02 9.94 -22.65
C ARG A 224 -3.75 9.46 -21.24
N LEU A 225 -2.71 8.64 -21.02
CA LEU A 225 -2.32 8.21 -19.68
C LEU A 225 -1.94 9.40 -18.80
N LEU A 226 -1.09 10.31 -19.29
CA LEU A 226 -0.68 11.51 -18.56
C LEU A 226 -1.85 12.43 -18.20
N SER A 227 -2.90 12.47 -19.03
CA SER A 227 -4.10 13.28 -18.77
C SER A 227 -4.93 12.79 -17.56
N THR A 228 -4.69 11.56 -17.09
CA THR A 228 -5.38 11.01 -15.90
C THR A 228 -4.72 11.40 -14.58
N VAL A 229 -3.49 11.90 -14.60
CA VAL A 229 -2.76 12.30 -13.39
C VAL A 229 -3.49 13.49 -12.73
N PRO A 230 -3.77 13.48 -11.42
CA PRO A 230 -4.23 14.65 -10.69
C PRO A 230 -3.33 15.87 -10.86
N THR A 231 -3.91 17.05 -11.06
CA THR A 231 -3.17 18.31 -11.34
C THR A 231 -2.13 18.63 -10.27
N ALA A 232 -2.41 18.34 -8.99
CA ALA A 232 -1.50 18.58 -7.88
C ALA A 232 -0.18 17.78 -7.95
N TRP A 233 -0.16 16.69 -8.74
CA TRP A 233 1.04 15.86 -8.94
C TRP A 233 1.74 16.16 -10.27
N ARG A 234 1.06 16.88 -11.18
CA ARG A 234 1.57 17.06 -12.54
C ARG A 234 2.82 17.92 -12.55
N PRO A 235 3.87 17.51 -13.29
CA PRO A 235 4.99 18.37 -13.55
C PRO A 235 4.63 19.48 -14.54
N THR A 236 5.62 20.30 -14.90
CA THR A 236 5.47 21.32 -15.94
C THR A 236 5.04 20.70 -17.29
N PRO A 237 4.32 21.45 -18.15
CA PRO A 237 3.88 20.96 -19.46
C PRO A 237 5.02 20.40 -20.32
N ASP A 238 6.18 21.06 -20.32
CA ASP A 238 7.36 20.60 -21.06
C ASP A 238 7.86 19.25 -20.57
N LEU A 239 7.82 19.02 -19.24
CA LEU A 239 8.21 17.74 -18.66
C LEU A 239 7.17 16.66 -18.95
N VAL A 240 5.87 16.98 -18.93
CA VAL A 240 4.81 16.06 -19.37
C VAL A 240 5.05 15.61 -20.82
N GLU A 241 5.41 16.54 -21.70
CA GLU A 241 5.68 16.22 -23.10
C GLU A 241 6.96 15.42 -23.30
N ALA A 242 8.00 15.71 -22.50
CA ALA A 242 9.22 14.92 -22.48
C ALA A 242 8.95 13.46 -22.05
N VAL A 243 8.12 13.26 -21.02
CA VAL A 243 7.70 11.93 -20.56
C VAL A 243 6.88 11.20 -21.63
N ALA A 244 5.94 11.90 -22.30
CA ALA A 244 5.14 11.31 -23.37
C ALA A 244 6.00 10.82 -24.54
N THR A 245 6.98 11.64 -24.94
CA THR A 245 7.93 11.31 -26.00
C THR A 245 8.81 10.13 -25.60
N PHE A 246 9.38 10.18 -24.39
CA PHE A 246 10.20 9.10 -23.85
C PHE A 246 9.46 7.75 -23.82
N LEU A 247 8.24 7.72 -23.29
CA LEU A 247 7.45 6.48 -23.18
C LEU A 247 7.22 5.85 -24.55
N ALA A 248 6.84 6.65 -25.55
CA ALA A 248 6.58 6.18 -26.90
C ALA A 248 7.86 5.69 -27.59
N GLU A 249 8.92 6.49 -27.61
CA GLU A 249 10.19 6.12 -28.27
C GLU A 249 10.82 4.89 -27.62
N ARG A 250 10.81 4.82 -26.28
CA ARG A 250 11.37 3.68 -25.57
C ARG A 250 10.55 2.42 -25.73
N ALA A 251 9.22 2.51 -25.82
CA ALA A 251 8.38 1.36 -26.11
C ALA A 251 8.74 0.72 -27.45
N HIS A 252 8.88 1.54 -28.51
CA HIS A 252 9.29 1.06 -29.83
C HIS A 252 10.71 0.48 -29.82
N PHE A 253 11.66 1.17 -29.18
CA PHE A 253 13.02 0.66 -29.03
C PHE A 253 13.01 -0.72 -28.34
N LEU A 254 12.32 -0.85 -27.21
CA LEU A 254 12.31 -2.10 -26.46
C LEU A 254 11.56 -3.22 -27.18
N ALA A 255 10.46 -2.92 -27.88
CA ALA A 255 9.72 -3.90 -28.67
C ALA A 255 10.58 -4.60 -29.73
N GLU A 256 11.54 -3.88 -30.31
CA GLU A 256 12.45 -4.41 -31.33
C GLU A 256 13.72 -5.06 -30.74
N ASN A 257 14.15 -4.65 -29.54
CA ASN A 257 15.47 -5.02 -29.01
C ASN A 257 15.44 -5.94 -27.78
N VAL A 258 14.31 -6.09 -27.08
CA VAL A 258 14.28 -6.80 -25.77
C VAL A 258 14.77 -8.24 -25.83
N HIS A 259 14.48 -8.95 -26.93
CA HIS A 259 14.96 -10.32 -27.12
C HIS A 259 16.48 -10.37 -27.24
N ALA A 260 17.08 -9.47 -28.03
CA ALA A 260 18.54 -9.39 -28.18
C ALA A 260 19.20 -8.98 -26.85
N MET A 261 18.64 -8.00 -26.15
CA MET A 261 19.13 -7.54 -24.85
C MET A 261 19.19 -8.68 -23.81
N LEU A 262 18.17 -9.54 -23.77
CA LEU A 262 18.14 -10.70 -22.87
C LEU A 262 19.08 -11.84 -23.34
N ALA A 263 19.29 -11.99 -24.65
CA ALA A 263 20.24 -12.95 -25.20
C ALA A 263 21.68 -12.59 -24.82
N GLU A 264 22.06 -11.32 -24.98
CA GLU A 264 23.42 -10.82 -24.73
C GLU A 264 23.85 -10.97 -23.28
N GLN A 265 22.90 -10.96 -22.34
CA GLN A 265 23.19 -11.22 -20.92
C GLN A 265 23.28 -12.71 -20.57
N GLY A 266 23.16 -13.62 -21.55
CA GLY A 266 23.33 -15.07 -21.35
C GLY A 266 22.10 -15.78 -20.77
N HIS A 267 20.93 -15.14 -20.79
CA HIS A 267 19.72 -15.67 -20.14
C HIS A 267 18.72 -16.32 -21.10
N LEU A 268 18.86 -16.11 -22.42
CA LEU A 268 18.18 -16.92 -23.43
C LEU A 268 19.00 -18.19 -23.70
N LEU A 269 19.00 -19.13 -22.75
CA LEU A 269 19.44 -20.49 -23.04
C LEU A 269 18.30 -21.20 -23.79
N LEU A 270 18.63 -21.77 -24.96
CA LEU A 270 17.80 -22.73 -25.69
C LEU A 270 17.60 -24.00 -24.84
N ARG A 271 16.75 -23.95 -23.81
CA ARG A 271 16.27 -25.15 -23.11
C ARG A 271 14.79 -25.33 -23.38
N PRO A 272 14.34 -26.53 -23.77
CA PRO A 272 12.92 -26.79 -23.96
C PRO A 272 12.20 -26.68 -22.62
N PRO A 273 10.93 -26.23 -22.61
CA PRO A 273 10.17 -25.98 -21.39
C PRO A 273 9.91 -27.28 -20.60
N LEU A 274 9.97 -27.19 -19.26
CA LEU A 274 9.36 -28.19 -18.39
C LEU A 274 7.84 -28.17 -18.64
N ALA A 275 7.31 -29.30 -19.11
CA ALA A 275 5.90 -29.47 -19.40
C ALA A 275 5.06 -29.41 -18.12
N ALA A 276 4.23 -28.37 -17.98
CA ALA A 276 3.10 -28.37 -17.08
C ALA A 276 1.92 -29.09 -17.77
N GLN A 277 1.39 -30.13 -17.12
CA GLN A 277 0.20 -30.86 -17.58
C GLN A 277 -1.08 -30.04 -17.31
N PRO A 278 -2.10 -30.10 -18.20
CA PRO A 278 -3.36 -29.42 -17.98
C PRO A 278 -4.34 -30.29 -17.18
N ALA A 279 -5.03 -29.69 -16.21
CA ALA A 279 -6.24 -30.25 -15.61
C ALA A 279 -7.47 -29.53 -16.17
N SER A 280 -8.38 -30.31 -16.75
CA SER A 280 -9.63 -29.86 -17.36
C SER A 280 -10.84 -29.95 -16.42
N SER A 281 -11.74 -28.95 -16.58
CA SER A 281 -13.22 -29.00 -16.44
C SER A 281 -13.82 -28.88 -15.03
N SER A 282 -14.99 -28.28 -14.75
CA SER A 282 -16.15 -27.87 -15.58
C SER A 282 -17.08 -26.90 -14.79
N SER A 283 -17.96 -26.17 -15.53
CA SER A 283 -19.39 -25.82 -15.30
C SER A 283 -19.90 -25.46 -13.87
N THR A 284 -20.72 -24.44 -13.60
CA THR A 284 -21.99 -23.98 -14.22
C THR A 284 -22.33 -22.54 -13.78
N ALA A 285 -23.04 -21.81 -14.65
CA ALA A 285 -23.65 -20.51 -14.41
C ALA A 285 -24.98 -20.55 -13.63
N ARG A 286 -25.34 -19.45 -12.96
CA ARG A 286 -26.74 -18.99 -12.76
C ARG A 286 -26.79 -17.48 -12.50
N ALA A 287 -27.81 -16.83 -13.05
CA ALA A 287 -28.01 -15.39 -13.07
C ALA A 287 -29.37 -14.99 -12.46
N GLU A 288 -29.48 -13.67 -12.16
CA GLU A 288 -30.67 -12.80 -11.99
C GLU A 288 -31.43 -12.77 -10.64
N PRO A 289 -32.19 -11.69 -10.30
CA PRO A 289 -32.17 -10.28 -10.76
C PRO A 289 -32.29 -9.20 -9.63
N THR A 290 -32.27 -7.94 -10.10
CA THR A 290 -32.50 -6.57 -9.56
C THR A 290 -33.57 -6.29 -8.49
N ALA A 291 -33.32 -5.24 -7.68
CA ALA A 291 -34.33 -4.24 -7.27
C ALA A 291 -33.70 -2.88 -6.91
N GLN A 292 -34.34 -1.80 -7.36
CA GLN A 292 -34.06 -0.38 -7.09
C GLN A 292 -34.83 0.11 -5.86
N ASP A 293 -34.34 1.18 -5.24
CA ASP A 293 -35.03 2.36 -4.65
C ASP A 293 -34.00 3.06 -3.75
N GLY A 294 -33.71 4.36 -3.82
CA GLY A 294 -34.53 5.53 -4.09
C GLY A 294 -34.58 6.34 -2.78
N LEU A 295 -33.70 7.33 -2.58
CA LEU A 295 -33.77 8.25 -1.44
C LEU A 295 -33.14 9.62 -1.76
N SER A 296 -33.85 10.63 -1.27
CA SER A 296 -33.84 12.06 -1.57
C SER A 296 -32.68 12.86 -0.97
N ASP A 297 -32.27 13.90 -1.70
CA ASP A 297 -31.35 14.96 -1.26
C ASP A 297 -31.90 15.76 -0.07
N GLY A 298 -31.30 15.54 1.10
CA GLY A 298 -31.31 16.49 2.20
C GLY A 298 -30.09 17.40 2.08
N GLN A 299 -30.31 18.71 2.11
CA GLN A 299 -29.25 19.72 2.06
C GLN A 299 -28.21 19.47 3.17
N SER A 300 -27.05 18.98 2.76
CA SER A 300 -25.90 18.72 3.60
C SER A 300 -25.26 20.05 4.01
N THR A 301 -25.51 20.48 5.25
CA THR A 301 -24.53 21.30 5.97
C THR A 301 -23.24 20.50 5.99
N ALA A 302 -22.25 20.91 5.21
CA ALA A 302 -20.96 20.25 5.09
C ALA A 302 -20.42 19.89 6.48
N MET A 303 -20.56 18.60 6.85
CA MET A 303 -20.15 18.12 8.15
C MET A 303 -18.64 18.15 8.19
N ARG A 304 -18.09 18.91 9.13
CA ARG A 304 -16.65 19.12 9.22
C ARG A 304 -16.04 17.95 9.97
N LEU A 305 -15.34 17.07 9.26
CA LEU A 305 -14.49 16.04 9.87
C LEU A 305 -13.53 16.71 10.86
N THR A 306 -13.32 16.08 12.01
CA THR A 306 -12.40 16.58 13.03
C THR A 306 -11.35 15.54 13.34
N ARG A 307 -10.10 16.01 13.43
CA ARG A 307 -8.95 15.19 13.76
C ARG A 307 -8.98 14.83 15.24
N GLY A 308 -8.80 13.54 15.50
CA GLY A 308 -8.58 12.97 16.82
C GLY A 308 -7.47 11.95 16.81
N PHE A 309 -7.24 11.35 17.96
CA PHE A 309 -6.36 10.19 18.10
C PHE A 309 -6.99 9.15 19.01
N PHE A 310 -6.73 7.89 18.71
CA PHE A 310 -7.15 6.76 19.53
C PHE A 310 -5.99 5.83 19.84
N SER A 311 -6.07 5.13 20.98
CA SER A 311 -5.18 4.03 21.34
C SER A 311 -5.98 2.84 21.83
N LEU A 312 -5.44 1.65 21.61
CA LEU A 312 -5.93 0.42 22.21
C LEU A 312 -5.40 0.32 23.64
N LEU A 313 -6.29 -0.07 24.55
CA LEU A 313 -5.94 -0.54 25.88
C LEU A 313 -5.71 -2.04 25.77
N GLN A 314 -4.51 -2.49 26.11
CA GLN A 314 -4.10 -3.88 25.92
C GLN A 314 -3.63 -4.49 27.24
N PHE A 315 -4.05 -5.72 27.50
CA PHE A 315 -3.53 -6.53 28.60
C PHE A 315 -2.32 -7.34 28.10
N CYS A 316 -1.19 -7.17 28.78
CA CYS A 316 0.08 -7.85 28.51
C CYS A 316 0.57 -8.48 29.83
N PRO A 317 0.35 -9.78 30.07
CA PRO A 317 0.75 -10.43 31.32
C PRO A 317 2.27 -10.63 31.43
N ASP A 318 2.96 -10.68 30.29
CA ASP A 318 4.42 -10.85 30.18
C ASP A 318 4.96 -9.82 29.18
N LEU A 319 5.53 -8.73 29.71
CA LEU A 319 6.07 -7.63 28.91
C LEU A 319 7.26 -8.07 28.05
N ASP A 320 8.02 -9.09 28.48
CA ASP A 320 9.19 -9.56 27.73
C ASP A 320 8.77 -10.31 26.47
N ARG A 321 7.62 -11.00 26.51
CA ARG A 321 7.03 -11.66 25.33
C ARG A 321 6.26 -10.70 24.43
N GLY A 322 5.75 -9.60 24.96
CA GLY A 322 4.99 -8.59 24.20
C GLY A 322 3.63 -9.08 23.67
N GLU A 323 3.16 -10.24 24.12
CA GLU A 323 1.86 -10.76 23.70
C GLU A 323 0.73 -10.00 24.41
N CYS A 324 -0.22 -9.50 23.63
CA CYS A 324 -1.25 -8.59 24.12
C CYS A 324 -2.66 -9.03 23.71
N ALA A 325 -3.64 -8.80 24.59
CA ALA A 325 -5.06 -8.88 24.27
C ALA A 325 -5.69 -7.48 24.35
N ASN A 326 -6.50 -7.09 23.36
CA ASN A 326 -7.21 -5.83 23.41
C ASN A 326 -8.32 -5.91 24.45
N VAL A 327 -8.41 -4.90 25.32
CA VAL A 327 -9.39 -4.85 26.42
C VAL A 327 -10.14 -3.52 26.50
N GLY A 328 -9.86 -2.59 25.58
CA GLY A 328 -10.58 -1.33 25.47
C GLY A 328 -9.98 -0.38 24.43
N VAL A 329 -10.60 0.78 24.30
CA VAL A 329 -10.19 1.88 23.41
C VAL A 329 -10.28 3.21 24.16
N VAL A 330 -9.30 4.08 23.92
CA VAL A 330 -9.35 5.50 24.29
C VAL A 330 -9.45 6.32 23.01
N LEU A 331 -10.31 7.35 22.99
CA LEU A 331 -10.45 8.30 21.90
C LEU A 331 -10.40 9.73 22.45
N SER A 332 -9.57 10.58 21.85
CA SER A 332 -9.45 12.00 22.18
C SER A 332 -9.58 12.86 20.93
N LEU A 333 -10.42 13.89 20.99
CA LEU A 333 -10.52 14.97 20.01
C LEU A 333 -10.36 16.30 20.74
N PRO A 334 -9.10 16.77 20.92
CA PRO A 334 -8.85 18.02 21.65
C PRO A 334 -9.60 19.23 21.07
N GLU A 335 -9.70 19.31 19.74
CA GLU A 335 -10.39 20.41 19.04
C GLU A 335 -11.88 20.50 19.36
N ARG A 336 -12.51 19.39 19.76
CA ARG A 336 -13.93 19.34 20.18
C ARG A 336 -14.11 19.18 21.68
N GLY A 337 -13.02 19.15 22.45
CA GLY A 337 -13.07 18.86 23.88
C GLY A 337 -13.65 17.48 24.21
N PHE A 338 -13.62 16.53 23.26
CA PHE A 338 -14.11 15.18 23.49
C PHE A 338 -12.99 14.29 24.00
N PHE A 339 -13.27 13.55 25.08
CA PHE A 339 -12.46 12.46 25.56
C PHE A 339 -13.37 11.30 25.96
N GLY A 340 -13.06 10.11 25.47
CA GLY A 340 -13.87 8.92 25.71
C GLY A 340 -13.01 7.68 25.92
N VAL A 341 -13.44 6.83 26.84
CA VAL A 341 -12.82 5.53 27.14
C VAL A 341 -13.94 4.50 27.12
N ARG A 342 -13.70 3.38 26.45
CA ARG A 342 -14.58 2.21 26.47
C ARG A 342 -13.77 0.96 26.73
N LEU A 343 -14.07 0.28 27.84
CA LEU A 343 -13.42 -0.96 28.27
C LEU A 343 -14.35 -2.15 28.05
N SER A 344 -13.76 -3.34 27.93
CA SER A 344 -14.51 -4.59 27.95
C SER A 344 -14.95 -4.92 29.37
N ASP A 345 -16.24 -5.20 29.51
CA ASP A 345 -16.87 -5.63 30.76
C ASP A 345 -16.44 -7.03 31.18
N ASP A 346 -16.06 -7.87 30.21
CA ASP A 346 -15.52 -9.20 30.48
C ASP A 346 -14.04 -9.32 30.12
N ASN A 347 -13.43 -10.38 30.63
CA ASN A 347 -12.03 -10.71 30.40
C ASN A 347 -11.85 -12.04 29.64
N ARG A 348 -12.87 -12.48 28.89
CA ARG A 348 -12.83 -13.77 28.17
C ARG A 348 -11.69 -13.82 27.17
N VAL A 349 -11.39 -12.68 26.53
CA VAL A 349 -10.29 -12.57 25.55
C VAL A 349 -8.92 -12.82 26.19
N PRO A 350 -8.47 -12.04 27.20
CA PRO A 350 -7.29 -12.37 27.98
C PRO A 350 -7.27 -13.81 28.49
N GLN A 351 -8.39 -14.29 29.06
CA GLN A 351 -8.47 -15.63 29.65
C GLN A 351 -8.23 -16.74 28.62
N ARG A 352 -8.85 -16.64 27.44
CA ARG A 352 -8.64 -17.61 26.34
C ARG A 352 -7.23 -17.54 25.78
N ARG A 353 -6.66 -16.33 25.68
CA ARG A 353 -5.35 -16.11 25.05
C ARG A 353 -4.19 -16.58 25.93
N PHE A 354 -4.26 -16.35 27.24
CA PHE A 354 -3.13 -16.56 28.14
C PHE A 354 -3.30 -17.74 29.11
N GLY A 355 -4.46 -18.41 29.09
CA GLY A 355 -4.76 -19.51 30.01
C GLY A 355 -4.94 -19.06 31.45
N ARG A 356 -5.13 -20.01 32.39
CA ARG A 356 -5.38 -19.68 33.81
C ARG A 356 -4.14 -19.21 34.57
N ASP A 357 -2.95 -19.66 34.18
CA ASP A 357 -1.72 -19.39 34.93
C ASP A 357 -1.16 -17.98 34.65
N GLY A 358 -1.49 -17.39 33.51
CA GLY A 358 -1.08 -16.02 33.12
C GLY A 358 -2.14 -14.95 33.40
N PHE A 359 -3.24 -15.30 34.05
CA PHE A 359 -4.45 -14.46 34.07
C PHE A 359 -5.18 -14.51 35.42
N ASP A 360 -5.31 -13.34 36.06
CA ASP A 360 -6.14 -13.13 37.25
C ASP A 360 -7.29 -12.16 36.91
N ASP A 361 -8.51 -12.70 36.87
CA ASP A 361 -9.73 -11.99 36.46
C ASP A 361 -10.08 -10.82 37.37
N ALA A 362 -9.99 -11.03 38.69
CA ALA A 362 -10.31 -10.02 39.68
C ALA A 362 -9.29 -8.89 39.63
N ARG A 363 -8.00 -9.24 39.51
CA ARG A 363 -6.92 -8.27 39.39
C ARG A 363 -7.01 -7.47 38.10
N LEU A 364 -7.31 -8.10 36.95
CA LEU A 364 -7.48 -7.37 35.70
C LEU A 364 -8.67 -6.42 35.75
N THR A 365 -9.80 -6.86 36.31
CA THR A 365 -11.00 -6.01 36.48
C THR A 365 -10.71 -4.79 37.35
N LEU A 366 -9.97 -4.97 38.45
CA LEU A 366 -9.54 -3.87 39.31
C LEU A 366 -8.59 -2.92 38.57
N ALA A 367 -7.60 -3.46 37.86
CA ALA A 367 -6.64 -2.67 37.09
C ALA A 367 -7.32 -1.85 35.99
N LYS A 368 -8.29 -2.44 35.28
CA LYS A 368 -9.14 -1.78 34.27
C LYS A 368 -9.85 -0.56 34.86
N ARG A 369 -10.54 -0.73 35.99
CA ARG A 369 -11.27 0.36 36.66
C ARG A 369 -10.34 1.47 37.16
N ALA A 370 -9.19 1.10 37.72
CA ALA A 370 -8.20 2.08 38.18
C ALA A 370 -7.63 2.91 37.01
N LEU A 371 -7.29 2.24 35.90
CA LEU A 371 -6.80 2.90 34.69
C LEU A 371 -7.88 3.78 34.06
N GLU A 372 -9.12 3.32 33.98
CA GLU A 372 -10.26 4.11 33.48
C GLU A 372 -10.46 5.39 34.28
N GLY A 373 -10.45 5.31 35.61
CA GLY A 373 -10.59 6.47 36.48
C GLY A 373 -9.52 7.53 36.20
N ARG A 374 -8.27 7.09 36.06
CA ARG A 374 -7.15 7.98 35.74
C ARG A 374 -7.23 8.57 34.33
N LEU A 375 -7.59 7.76 33.35
CA LEU A 375 -7.84 8.23 31.99
C LEU A 375 -8.93 9.30 31.97
N ARG A 376 -10.05 9.09 32.67
CA ARG A 376 -11.15 10.07 32.76
C ARG A 376 -10.73 11.36 33.48
N GLN A 377 -9.78 11.27 34.41
CA GLN A 377 -9.25 12.42 35.14
C GLN A 377 -8.25 13.24 34.32
N GLU A 378 -7.27 12.58 33.67
CA GLU A 378 -6.17 13.26 32.96
C GLU A 378 -6.49 13.52 31.48
N GLY A 379 -7.24 12.62 30.85
CA GLY A 379 -7.55 12.60 29.43
C GLY A 379 -8.12 13.90 28.83
N PRO A 380 -9.09 14.57 29.49
CA PRO A 380 -9.65 15.82 28.99
C PRO A 380 -8.63 16.97 28.84
N ALA A 381 -7.49 16.89 29.52
CA ALA A 381 -6.42 17.87 29.42
C ALA A 381 -5.48 17.64 28.22
N TRP A 382 -5.55 16.48 27.58
CA TRP A 382 -4.66 16.14 26.47
C TRP A 382 -4.97 16.98 25.23
N ARG A 383 -3.90 17.44 24.58
CA ARG A 383 -3.90 18.30 23.40
C ARG A 383 -3.22 17.65 22.21
N SER A 384 -2.41 16.61 22.42
CA SER A 384 -1.72 15.91 21.35
C SER A 384 -1.58 14.41 21.61
N ALA A 385 -1.18 13.68 20.57
CA ALA A 385 -0.76 12.28 20.65
C ALA A 385 0.40 12.08 21.66
N ASP A 386 1.27 13.08 21.83
CA ASP A 386 2.37 13.02 22.79
C ASP A 386 1.91 13.01 24.24
N ASP A 387 0.78 13.64 24.56
CA ASP A 387 0.20 13.57 25.90
C ASP A 387 -0.22 12.14 26.25
N LEU A 388 -0.85 11.46 25.30
CA LEU A 388 -1.22 10.06 25.44
C LEU A 388 0.02 9.16 25.56
N LEU A 389 1.06 9.40 24.76
CA LEU A 389 2.34 8.68 24.86
C LEU A 389 3.03 8.92 26.22
N ARG A 390 3.02 10.16 26.72
CA ARG A 390 3.56 10.49 28.04
C ARG A 390 2.78 9.79 29.15
N PHE A 391 1.46 9.71 29.04
CA PHE A 391 0.64 8.95 29.97
C PHE A 391 0.95 7.45 29.88
N ALA A 392 1.00 6.88 28.68
CA ALA A 392 1.31 5.46 28.45
C ALA A 392 2.67 5.06 29.06
N ARG A 393 3.68 5.93 28.97
CA ARG A 393 5.01 5.69 29.56
C ARG A 393 5.04 5.74 31.09
N LYS A 394 4.07 6.40 31.73
CA LYS A 394 3.94 6.39 33.20
C LYS A 394 3.32 5.10 33.72
N GLU A 395 2.67 4.32 32.84
CA GLU A 395 2.04 3.06 33.21
C GLU A 395 3.05 1.92 33.26
N GLY A 396 3.39 1.48 34.48
CA GLY A 396 4.27 0.34 34.73
C GLY A 396 3.53 -0.98 35.00
N ASN A 397 2.32 -1.16 34.46
CA ASN A 397 1.44 -2.29 34.81
C ASN A 397 1.22 -3.23 33.62
N HIS A 398 0.52 -4.34 33.85
CA HIS A 398 0.10 -5.29 32.78
C HIS A 398 -0.94 -4.70 31.82
N LEU A 399 -1.35 -3.44 32.00
CA LEU A 399 -2.20 -2.71 31.07
C LEU A 399 -1.35 -1.67 30.37
N ILE A 400 -1.23 -1.80 29.05
CA ILE A 400 -0.47 -0.89 28.20
C ILE A 400 -1.41 -0.17 27.23
N LEU A 401 -1.03 1.03 26.84
CA LEU A 401 -1.66 1.75 25.74
C LEU A 401 -0.81 1.56 24.49
N SER A 402 -1.45 1.17 23.38
CA SER A 402 -0.77 1.16 22.08
C SER A 402 -0.35 2.58 21.69
N ALA A 403 0.59 2.69 20.75
CA ALA A 403 0.88 3.97 20.12
C ALA A 403 -0.41 4.64 19.58
N PRO A 404 -0.58 5.97 19.75
CA PRO A 404 -1.72 6.72 19.25
C PRO A 404 -1.81 6.62 17.73
N ARG A 405 -3.02 6.41 17.22
CA ARG A 405 -3.33 6.45 15.78
C ARG A 405 -4.23 7.63 15.49
N THR A 406 -3.98 8.32 14.37
CA THR A 406 -4.80 9.48 13.97
C THR A 406 -6.11 8.99 13.35
N VAL A 407 -7.23 9.60 13.74
CA VAL A 407 -8.56 9.31 13.20
C VAL A 407 -9.24 10.61 12.77
N LEU A 408 -10.01 10.55 11.68
CA LEU A 408 -10.88 11.62 11.22
C LEU A 408 -12.33 11.17 11.38
N LEU A 409 -13.12 11.93 12.13
CA LEU A 409 -14.48 11.50 12.46
C LEU A 409 -15.45 12.67 12.66
N GLU A 410 -16.73 12.36 12.47
CA GLU A 410 -17.84 13.30 12.61
C GLU A 410 -18.48 13.21 14.00
N ASP A 411 -18.83 12.00 14.45
CA ASP A 411 -19.41 11.75 15.77
C ASP A 411 -18.43 10.94 16.65
N PRO A 412 -17.79 11.57 17.65
CA PRO A 412 -16.81 10.90 18.49
C PRO A 412 -17.40 9.78 19.37
N ARG A 413 -18.68 9.86 19.74
CA ARG A 413 -19.31 8.80 20.55
C ARG A 413 -19.61 7.58 19.70
N ALA A 414 -20.19 7.80 18.51
CA ALA A 414 -20.44 6.73 17.56
C ALA A 414 -19.12 6.07 17.14
N GLU A 415 -18.07 6.85 16.85
CA GLU A 415 -16.77 6.31 16.45
C GLU A 415 -16.07 5.57 17.60
N LEU A 416 -16.12 6.05 18.86
CA LEU A 416 -15.59 5.31 20.01
C LEU A 416 -16.24 3.92 20.12
N ASN A 417 -17.56 3.86 19.95
CA ASN A 417 -18.29 2.60 19.96
C ASN A 417 -17.88 1.71 18.78
N GLY A 418 -17.81 2.26 17.56
CA GLY A 418 -17.38 1.52 16.37
C GLY A 418 -15.94 1.00 16.46
N LEU A 419 -15.01 1.77 17.03
CA LEU A 419 -13.65 1.33 17.32
C LEU A 419 -13.63 0.18 18.33
N TYR A 420 -14.42 0.28 19.40
CA TYR A 420 -14.52 -0.79 20.39
C TYR A 420 -15.05 -2.09 19.77
N GLU A 421 -16.14 -2.03 19.01
CA GLU A 421 -16.70 -3.22 18.36
C GLU A 421 -15.69 -3.88 17.40
N ARG A 422 -15.01 -3.08 16.56
CA ARG A 422 -14.06 -3.60 15.57
C ARG A 422 -12.75 -4.10 16.17
N LEU A 423 -12.26 -3.51 17.25
CA LEU A 423 -10.89 -3.73 17.72
C LEU A 423 -10.79 -4.44 19.07
N VAL A 424 -11.90 -4.55 19.79
CA VAL A 424 -11.97 -5.22 21.10
C VAL A 424 -12.99 -6.35 21.07
N HIS A 425 -14.19 -6.11 20.53
CA HIS A 425 -15.26 -7.11 20.55
C HIS A 425 -15.06 -8.27 19.55
N LEU A 426 -14.42 -8.05 18.40
CA LEU A 426 -14.12 -9.14 17.45
C LEU A 426 -13.16 -10.20 18.02
N ASP A 427 -12.44 -9.90 19.10
CA ASP A 427 -11.56 -10.86 19.78
C ASP A 427 -12.29 -11.67 20.89
N SER A 428 -13.53 -11.30 21.26
CA SER A 428 -14.41 -11.94 22.27
C SER A 428 -15.40 -12.92 21.67
#